data_AF-A0A925YX21-F1
#
_entry.id   AF-A0A925YX21-F1
#
_cell.length_a   1.000
_cell.length_b   1.000
_cell.length_c   1.000
_cell.angle_alpha   90.00
_cell.angle_beta   90.00
_cell.angle_gamma   90.00
#
_symmetry.space_group_name_H-M   'P 1'
#
loop_
_entity.id
_entity.type
_entity.pdbx_description
1 polymer ?
#
loop_
_entity_poly.entity_id
_entity_poly.type
_entity_poly.pdbx_seq_one_letter_code
_entity_poly.pdbx_strand_id
1 'polypeptide(L)'
;MLLPATAEDILASYQTTIDLSMQGIETATRDTAALMLRWQELVYSAKEELLLTDRHLRDALAQNTSLRRKDFDVMMETVLCSQELQQQEVSDSVMEYLGEQRLFITRIRSSLAELRGSWQQDKVQRTEEIRRLLVSFEAQQQTRRAEITEMLSGFQASQKGFAENLQEVLSKAKDIRVKDVKEMLRRFEVAHIARKAASDKRRSDVAQMMVEIRESLSTRKVS
;
A
#
# COMPACT_ATOMS: atom_id res chain seq x y z
N MET A 1 7.82 51.35 7.90
CA MET A 1 6.44 51.27 7.39
C MET A 1 6.38 50.14 6.40
N LEU A 2 5.74 49.02 6.75
CA LEU A 2 5.44 47.94 5.80
C LEU A 2 4.09 48.27 5.16
N LEU A 3 4.07 48.43 3.83
CA LEU A 3 2.82 48.61 3.07
C LEU A 3 1.93 47.37 3.27
N PRO A 4 0.61 47.52 3.45
CA PRO A 4 -0.29 46.38 3.52
C PRO A 4 -0.24 45.60 2.20
N ALA A 5 -0.07 44.29 2.29
CA ALA A 5 -0.07 43.40 1.13
C ALA A 5 -1.36 43.60 0.33
N THR A 6 -1.25 43.74 -0.98
CA THR A 6 -2.42 43.88 -1.84
C THR A 6 -3.15 42.54 -1.97
N ALA A 7 -4.44 42.56 -2.31
CA ALA A 7 -5.19 41.34 -2.57
C ALA A 7 -4.55 40.46 -3.67
N GLU A 8 -3.85 41.08 -4.61
CA GLU A 8 -3.09 40.40 -5.66
C GLU A 8 -1.85 39.68 -5.12
N ASP A 9 -1.10 40.30 -4.20
CA ASP A 9 0.06 39.67 -3.55
C ASP A 9 -0.35 38.42 -2.75
N ILE A 10 -1.51 38.51 -2.06
CA ILE A 10 -2.09 37.42 -1.29
C ILE A 10 -2.51 36.27 -2.22
N LEU A 11 -3.20 36.57 -3.32
CA LEU A 11 -3.61 35.56 -4.31
C LEU A 11 -2.42 34.90 -5.00
N ALA A 12 -1.37 35.66 -5.34
CA ALA A 12 -0.15 35.12 -5.94
C ALA A 12 0.61 34.19 -4.99
N SER A 13 0.70 34.54 -3.71
CA SER A 13 1.28 33.69 -2.67
C SER A 13 0.51 32.36 -2.52
N TYR A 14 -0.82 32.41 -2.52
CA TYR A 14 -1.64 31.21 -2.46
C TYR A 14 -1.53 30.35 -3.71
N GLN A 15 -1.52 30.96 -4.89
CA GLN A 15 -1.33 30.25 -6.16
C GLN A 15 0.00 29.47 -6.13
N THR A 16 1.07 30.12 -5.69
CA THR A 16 2.40 29.49 -5.54
C THR A 16 2.36 28.31 -4.57
N THR A 17 1.69 28.47 -3.43
CA THR A 17 1.54 27.39 -2.44
C THR A 17 0.78 26.20 -3.03
N ILE A 18 -0.31 26.45 -3.74
CA ILE A 18 -1.12 25.39 -4.37
C ILE A 18 -0.29 24.65 -5.43
N ASP A 19 0.45 25.38 -6.27
CA ASP A 19 1.28 24.79 -7.31
C ASP A 19 2.41 23.92 -6.72
N LEU A 20 3.04 24.37 -5.64
CA LEU A 20 4.05 23.59 -4.90
C LEU A 20 3.45 22.31 -4.30
N SER A 21 2.28 22.40 -3.66
CA SER A 21 1.60 21.21 -3.10
C SER A 21 1.21 20.21 -4.20
N MET A 22 0.73 20.70 -5.35
CA MET A 22 0.38 19.86 -6.49
C MET A 22 1.61 19.12 -7.05
N GLN A 23 2.74 19.82 -7.20
CA GLN A 23 4.00 19.21 -7.62
C GLN A 23 4.48 18.14 -6.63
N GLY A 24 4.31 18.39 -5.32
CA GLY A 24 4.61 17.40 -4.28
C GLY A 24 3.78 16.12 -4.42
N ILE A 25 2.46 16.26 -4.62
CA ILE A 25 1.54 15.13 -4.80
C ILE A 25 1.87 14.35 -6.08
N GLU A 26 2.13 15.03 -7.19
CA GLU A 26 2.50 14.38 -8.45
C GLU A 26 3.81 13.60 -8.33
N THR A 27 4.78 14.15 -7.61
CA THR A 27 6.06 13.48 -7.33
C THR A 27 5.83 12.24 -6.47
N ALA A 28 5.08 12.35 -5.37
CA ALA A 28 4.74 11.22 -4.51
C ALA A 28 3.98 10.11 -5.26
N THR A 29 3.05 10.49 -6.14
CA THR A 29 2.31 9.55 -7.00
C THR A 29 3.25 8.78 -7.91
N ARG A 30 4.20 9.49 -8.55
CA ARG A 30 5.21 8.89 -9.43
C ARG A 30 6.14 7.95 -8.67
N ASP A 31 6.60 8.36 -7.50
CA ASP A 31 7.49 7.57 -6.65
C ASP A 31 6.83 6.28 -6.19
N THR A 32 5.56 6.35 -5.76
CA THR A 32 4.78 5.15 -5.37
C THR A 32 4.57 4.21 -6.55
N ALA A 33 4.29 4.74 -7.75
CA ALA A 33 4.17 3.92 -8.95
C ALA A 33 5.50 3.23 -9.32
N ALA A 34 6.63 3.94 -9.23
CA ALA A 34 7.95 3.37 -9.47
C ALA A 34 8.31 2.30 -8.42
N LEU A 35 7.98 2.53 -7.15
CA LEU A 35 8.15 1.56 -6.07
C LEU A 35 7.36 0.28 -6.35
N MET A 36 6.13 0.40 -6.86
CA MET A 36 5.29 -0.74 -7.21
C MET A 36 5.89 -1.59 -8.33
N LEU A 37 6.42 -0.95 -9.39
CA LEU A 37 7.08 -1.66 -10.49
C LEU A 37 8.29 -2.45 -9.99
N ARG A 38 9.14 -1.79 -9.18
CA ARG A 38 10.30 -2.45 -8.58
C ARG A 38 9.90 -3.60 -7.65
N TRP A 39 8.82 -3.43 -6.90
CA TRP A 39 8.28 -4.49 -6.06
C TRP A 39 7.79 -5.68 -6.90
N GLN A 40 7.05 -5.44 -7.99
CA GLN A 40 6.59 -6.51 -8.89
C GLN A 40 7.77 -7.32 -9.46
N GLU A 41 8.86 -6.66 -9.86
CA GLU A 41 10.09 -7.33 -10.32
C GLU A 41 10.71 -8.21 -9.22
N LEU A 42 10.79 -7.69 -7.98
CA LEU A 42 11.30 -8.45 -6.84
C LEU A 42 10.42 -9.66 -6.51
N VAL A 43 9.09 -9.49 -6.53
CA VAL A 43 8.15 -10.59 -6.29
C VAL A 43 8.30 -11.68 -7.35
N TYR A 44 8.43 -11.28 -8.63
CA TYR A 44 8.62 -12.22 -9.72
C TYR A 44 9.90 -13.04 -9.55
N SER A 45 11.04 -12.36 -9.32
CA SER A 45 12.34 -13.02 -9.09
C SER A 45 12.28 -13.98 -7.90
N ALA A 46 11.72 -13.54 -6.78
CA ALA A 46 11.64 -14.37 -5.59
C ALA A 46 10.64 -15.53 -5.74
N LYS A 47 9.60 -15.40 -6.57
CA LYS A 47 8.70 -16.51 -6.92
C LYS A 47 9.43 -17.59 -7.72
N GLU A 48 10.32 -17.21 -8.64
CA GLU A 48 11.15 -18.17 -9.38
C GLU A 48 12.11 -18.94 -8.45
N GLU A 49 12.82 -18.23 -7.56
CA GLU A 49 13.70 -18.86 -6.56
C GLU A 49 12.93 -19.81 -5.64
N LEU A 50 11.73 -19.41 -5.24
CA LEU A 50 10.85 -20.21 -4.40
C LEU A 50 10.45 -21.51 -5.10
N LEU A 51 10.01 -21.43 -6.34
CA LEU A 51 9.61 -22.60 -7.14
C LEU A 51 10.77 -23.56 -7.36
N LEU A 52 12.00 -23.05 -7.51
CA LEU A 52 13.19 -23.88 -7.62
C LEU A 52 13.50 -24.61 -6.31
N THR A 53 13.45 -23.90 -5.19
CA THR A 53 13.68 -24.48 -3.85
C THR A 53 12.59 -25.50 -3.50
N ASP A 54 11.33 -25.21 -3.82
CA ASP A 54 10.19 -26.09 -3.67
C ASP A 54 10.39 -27.42 -4.40
N ARG A 55 10.76 -27.37 -5.69
CA ARG A 55 11.04 -28.58 -6.48
C ARG A 55 12.15 -29.42 -5.87
N HIS A 56 13.25 -28.79 -5.43
CA HIS A 56 14.36 -29.49 -4.79
C HIS A 56 13.93 -30.16 -3.49
N LEU A 57 13.15 -29.47 -2.65
CA LEU A 57 12.67 -30.02 -1.39
C LEU A 57 11.70 -31.18 -1.64
N ARG A 58 10.77 -31.02 -2.58
CA ARG A 58 9.83 -32.07 -2.99
C ARG A 58 10.55 -33.33 -3.47
N ASP A 59 11.60 -33.17 -4.28
CA ASP A 59 12.38 -34.30 -4.78
C ASP A 59 13.20 -34.97 -3.67
N ALA A 60 13.84 -34.18 -2.79
CA ALA A 60 14.60 -34.71 -1.67
C ALA A 60 13.71 -35.50 -0.69
N LEU A 61 12.53 -34.95 -0.34
CA LEU A 61 11.58 -35.61 0.56
C LEU A 61 11.00 -36.90 -0.03
N ALA A 62 10.75 -36.92 -1.34
CA ALA A 62 10.26 -38.10 -2.04
C ALA A 62 11.34 -39.19 -2.13
N GLN A 63 12.59 -38.82 -2.43
CA GLN A 63 13.72 -39.75 -2.49
C GLN A 63 14.01 -40.40 -1.13
N ASN A 64 13.91 -39.63 -0.04
CA ASN A 64 14.12 -40.15 1.32
C ASN A 64 12.89 -40.92 1.87
N THR A 65 11.83 -41.09 1.07
CA THR A 65 10.54 -41.68 1.47
C THR A 65 9.88 -40.99 2.68
N SER A 66 10.37 -39.81 3.06
CA SER A 66 9.87 -39.05 4.21
C SER A 66 8.48 -38.50 3.94
N LEU A 67 8.18 -38.02 2.73
CA LEU A 67 6.87 -37.45 2.37
C LEU A 67 6.53 -37.77 0.92
N ARG A 68 5.29 -38.20 0.66
CA ARG A 68 4.82 -38.39 -0.72
C ARG A 68 4.69 -37.04 -1.40
N ARG A 69 5.08 -36.97 -2.68
CA ARG A 69 4.97 -35.75 -3.51
C ARG A 69 3.58 -35.13 -3.42
N LYS A 70 2.53 -35.93 -3.57
CA LYS A 70 1.13 -35.45 -3.48
C LYS A 70 0.80 -34.80 -2.14
N ASP A 71 1.26 -35.38 -1.03
CA ASP A 71 0.99 -34.84 0.31
C ASP A 71 1.73 -33.51 0.52
N PHE A 72 2.95 -33.40 -0.04
CA PHE A 72 3.71 -32.15 -0.06
C PHE A 72 3.05 -31.08 -0.94
N ASP A 73 2.61 -31.44 -2.15
CA ASP A 73 1.97 -30.52 -3.10
C ASP A 73 0.73 -29.88 -2.48
N VAL A 74 -0.14 -30.67 -1.83
CA VAL A 74 -1.34 -30.18 -1.11
C VAL A 74 -0.95 -29.24 0.04
N MET A 75 0.12 -29.56 0.78
CA MET A 75 0.59 -28.71 1.86
C MET A 75 1.13 -27.37 1.35
N MET A 76 1.79 -27.38 0.19
CA MET A 76 2.36 -26.17 -0.40
C MET A 76 1.34 -25.28 -1.10
N GLU A 77 0.32 -25.89 -1.71
CA GLU A 77 -0.77 -25.16 -2.37
C GLU A 77 -1.39 -24.10 -1.46
N THR A 78 -1.66 -24.45 -0.19
CA THR A 78 -2.22 -23.51 0.80
C THR A 78 -1.33 -22.28 1.01
N VAL A 79 -0.02 -22.47 1.13
CA VAL A 79 0.92 -21.37 1.38
C VAL A 79 1.12 -20.52 0.13
N LEU A 80 1.22 -21.14 -1.05
CA LEU A 80 1.33 -20.43 -2.32
C LEU A 80 0.08 -19.58 -2.59
N CYS A 81 -1.11 -20.16 -2.36
CA CYS A 81 -2.37 -19.44 -2.48
C CYS A 81 -2.44 -18.25 -1.50
N SER A 82 -2.01 -18.44 -0.24
CA SER A 82 -1.92 -17.37 0.75
C SER A 82 -0.97 -16.24 0.32
N GLN A 83 0.17 -16.57 -0.30
CA GLN A 83 1.09 -15.57 -0.85
C GLN A 83 0.51 -14.83 -2.05
N GLU A 84 -0.19 -15.51 -2.95
CA GLU A 84 -0.85 -14.88 -4.10
C GLU A 84 -1.97 -13.94 -3.66
N LEU A 85 -2.78 -14.34 -2.68
CA LEU A 85 -3.79 -13.47 -2.07
C LEU A 85 -3.14 -12.23 -1.45
N GLN A 86 -2.05 -12.40 -0.69
CA GLN A 86 -1.35 -11.27 -0.09
C GLN A 86 -0.73 -10.35 -1.16
N GLN A 87 -0.17 -10.91 -2.22
CA GLN A 87 0.34 -10.14 -3.36
C GLN A 87 -0.77 -9.32 -4.02
N GLN A 88 -1.93 -9.93 -4.22
CA GLN A 88 -3.11 -9.27 -4.79
C GLN A 88 -3.59 -8.13 -3.87
N GLU A 89 -3.69 -8.35 -2.57
CA GLU A 89 -4.11 -7.34 -1.59
C GLU A 89 -3.19 -6.10 -1.61
N VAL A 90 -1.87 -6.31 -1.71
CA VAL A 90 -0.89 -5.22 -1.84
C VAL A 90 -1.08 -4.48 -3.16
N SER A 91 -1.23 -5.21 -4.26
CA SER A 91 -1.45 -4.62 -5.59
C SER A 91 -2.72 -3.78 -5.66
N ASP A 92 -3.84 -4.31 -5.15
CA ASP A 92 -5.12 -3.61 -5.13
C ASP A 92 -5.04 -2.33 -4.29
N SER A 93 -4.37 -2.38 -3.14
CA SER A 93 -4.23 -1.20 -2.28
C SER A 93 -3.36 -0.10 -2.91
N VAL A 94 -2.30 -0.47 -3.63
CA VAL A 94 -1.50 0.50 -4.38
C VAL A 94 -2.32 1.10 -5.53
N MET A 95 -3.09 0.28 -6.25
CA MET A 95 -3.93 0.75 -7.35
C MET A 95 -5.04 1.69 -6.86
N GLU A 96 -5.67 1.38 -5.72
CA GLU A 96 -6.63 2.25 -5.05
C GLU A 96 -6.00 3.60 -4.71
N TYR A 97 -4.83 3.60 -4.06
CA TYR A 97 -4.10 4.81 -3.72
C TYR A 97 -3.77 5.68 -4.93
N LEU A 98 -3.26 5.08 -6.01
CA LEU A 98 -2.96 5.81 -7.25
C LEU A 98 -4.23 6.33 -7.93
N GLY A 99 -5.35 5.63 -7.77
CA GLY A 99 -6.68 6.10 -8.18
C GLY A 99 -7.12 7.33 -7.40
N GLU A 100 -7.02 7.28 -6.06
CA GLU A 100 -7.29 8.40 -5.16
C GLU A 100 -6.43 9.63 -5.52
N GLN A 101 -5.13 9.45 -5.80
CA GLN A 101 -4.24 10.55 -6.23
C GLN A 101 -4.75 11.25 -7.47
N ARG A 102 -5.10 10.47 -8.49
CA ARG A 102 -5.52 10.98 -9.79
C ARG A 102 -6.83 11.75 -9.69
N LEU A 103 -7.78 11.23 -8.93
CA LEU A 103 -9.05 11.90 -8.66
C LEU A 103 -8.84 13.22 -7.93
N PHE A 104 -7.96 13.25 -6.94
CA PHE A 104 -7.66 14.47 -6.19
C PHE A 104 -6.98 15.54 -7.05
N ILE A 105 -5.93 15.17 -7.79
CA ILE A 105 -5.25 16.06 -8.74
C ILE A 105 -6.26 16.67 -9.72
N THR A 106 -7.17 15.83 -10.26
CA THR A 106 -8.22 16.28 -11.19
C THR A 106 -9.17 17.26 -10.52
N ARG A 107 -9.56 17.01 -9.27
CA ARG A 107 -10.45 17.89 -8.49
C ARG A 107 -9.79 19.24 -8.23
N ILE A 108 -8.52 19.28 -7.82
CA ILE A 108 -7.82 20.55 -7.60
C ILE A 108 -7.67 21.34 -8.90
N ARG A 109 -7.26 20.68 -9.99
CA ARG A 109 -7.14 21.35 -11.30
C ARG A 109 -8.47 21.96 -11.75
N SER A 110 -9.58 21.25 -11.53
CA SER A 110 -10.92 21.77 -11.83
C SER A 110 -11.28 22.97 -10.94
N SER A 111 -11.06 22.88 -9.63
CA SER A 111 -11.30 23.98 -8.70
C SER A 111 -10.45 25.23 -9.03
N LEU A 112 -9.20 25.04 -9.45
CA LEU A 112 -8.32 26.12 -9.88
C LEU A 112 -8.79 26.77 -11.19
N ALA A 113 -9.27 25.98 -12.14
CA ALA A 113 -9.82 26.50 -13.39
C ALA A 113 -11.09 27.35 -13.12
N GLU A 114 -11.96 26.91 -12.22
CA GLU A 114 -13.14 27.68 -11.79
C GLU A 114 -12.75 28.98 -11.09
N LEU A 115 -11.69 28.97 -10.28
CA LEU A 115 -11.19 30.14 -9.56
C LEU A 115 -10.64 31.24 -10.49
N ARG A 116 -10.09 30.85 -11.65
CA ARG A 116 -9.65 31.81 -12.68
C ARG A 116 -10.82 32.61 -13.26
N GLY A 117 -12.03 32.04 -13.29
CA GLY A 117 -13.23 32.66 -13.85
C GLY A 117 -14.14 33.42 -12.87
N SER A 118 -13.86 33.41 -11.56
CA SER A 118 -14.75 34.00 -10.54
C SER A 118 -14.44 35.46 -10.19
N TRP A 119 -15.36 36.13 -9.48
CA TRP A 119 -15.20 37.50 -8.97
C TRP A 119 -14.21 37.56 -7.78
N GLN A 120 -13.57 38.72 -7.53
CA GLN A 120 -12.50 38.85 -6.51
C GLN A 120 -12.89 38.39 -5.10
N GLN A 121 -14.13 38.65 -4.66
CA GLN A 121 -14.59 38.24 -3.33
C GLN A 121 -14.77 36.72 -3.22
N ASP A 122 -15.28 36.09 -4.29
CA ASP A 122 -15.39 34.62 -4.41
C ASP A 122 -14.01 33.94 -4.49
N LYS A 123 -13.02 34.61 -5.09
CA LYS A 123 -11.65 34.07 -5.20
C LYS A 123 -11.02 33.82 -3.83
N VAL A 124 -11.17 34.74 -2.87
CA VAL A 124 -10.58 34.60 -1.52
C VAL A 124 -11.19 33.40 -0.80
N GLN A 125 -12.52 33.27 -0.79
CA GLN A 125 -13.20 32.16 -0.13
C GLN A 125 -12.85 30.81 -0.78
N ARG A 126 -12.89 30.74 -2.11
CA ARG A 126 -12.52 29.53 -2.86
C ARG A 126 -11.06 29.13 -2.65
N THR A 127 -10.16 30.10 -2.52
CA THR A 127 -8.74 29.85 -2.25
C THR A 127 -8.55 29.17 -0.88
N GLU A 128 -9.24 29.64 0.15
CA GLU A 128 -9.18 29.01 1.49
C GLU A 128 -9.84 27.62 1.51
N GLU A 129 -10.86 27.38 0.68
CA GLU A 129 -11.42 26.04 0.49
C GLU A 129 -10.41 25.08 -0.15
N ILE A 130 -9.71 25.51 -1.21
CA ILE A 130 -8.65 24.71 -1.86
C ILE A 130 -7.52 24.44 -0.87
N ARG A 131 -7.12 25.43 -0.07
CA ARG A 131 -6.08 25.26 0.97
C ARG A 131 -6.47 24.22 2.00
N ARG A 132 -7.70 24.25 2.51
CA ARG A 132 -8.21 23.25 3.48
C ARG A 132 -8.25 21.85 2.87
N LEU A 133 -8.67 21.73 1.60
CA LEU A 133 -8.64 20.47 0.88
C LEU A 133 -7.21 19.93 0.75
N LEU A 134 -6.24 20.77 0.39
CA LEU A 134 -4.83 20.40 0.29
C LEU A 134 -4.27 19.87 1.61
N VAL A 135 -4.49 20.58 2.72
CA VAL A 135 -4.01 20.16 4.04
C VAL A 135 -4.61 18.82 4.45
N SER A 136 -5.92 18.64 4.27
CA SER A 136 -6.59 17.38 4.60
C SER A 136 -6.07 16.20 3.76
N PHE A 137 -5.81 16.46 2.48
CA PHE A 137 -5.31 15.46 1.57
C PHE A 137 -3.86 15.09 1.87
N GLU A 138 -3.00 16.05 2.14
CA GLU A 138 -1.60 15.79 2.48
C GLU A 138 -1.48 14.91 3.73
N ALA A 139 -2.30 15.16 4.76
CA ALA A 139 -2.37 14.29 5.93
C ALA A 139 -2.79 12.86 5.54
N GLN A 140 -3.83 12.72 4.72
CA GLN A 140 -4.29 11.42 4.21
C GLN A 140 -3.19 10.72 3.38
N GLN A 141 -2.43 11.47 2.59
CA GLN A 141 -1.34 10.95 1.78
C GLN A 141 -0.22 10.35 2.62
N GLN A 142 0.17 11.03 3.68
CA GLN A 142 1.20 10.52 4.58
C GLN A 142 0.76 9.20 5.22
N THR A 143 -0.49 9.12 5.70
CA THR A 143 -1.04 7.89 6.28
C THR A 143 -1.08 6.75 5.27
N ARG A 144 -1.68 6.97 4.09
CA ARG A 144 -1.79 5.91 3.06
C ARG A 144 -0.44 5.46 2.53
N ARG A 145 0.52 6.37 2.38
CA ARG A 145 1.88 6.04 1.97
C ARG A 145 2.59 5.18 3.02
N ALA A 146 2.41 5.49 4.30
CA ALA A 146 2.95 4.68 5.39
C ALA A 146 2.35 3.26 5.37
N GLU A 147 1.03 3.14 5.20
CA GLU A 147 0.34 1.85 5.06
C GLU A 147 0.89 1.01 3.90
N ILE A 148 1.01 1.60 2.70
CA ILE A 148 1.56 0.92 1.52
C ILE A 148 3.00 0.47 1.77
N THR A 149 3.81 1.34 2.37
CA THR A 149 5.22 1.02 2.68
C THR A 149 5.31 -0.14 3.68
N GLU A 150 4.45 -0.15 4.71
CA GLU A 150 4.35 -1.24 5.69
C GLU A 150 3.91 -2.55 5.02
N MET A 151 2.90 -2.50 4.14
CA MET A 151 2.42 -3.67 3.42
C MET A 151 3.48 -4.27 2.49
N LEU A 152 4.18 -3.43 1.72
CA LEU A 152 5.25 -3.85 0.82
C LEU A 152 6.42 -4.48 1.59
N SER A 153 6.88 -3.81 2.65
CA SER A 153 7.99 -4.31 3.48
C SER A 153 7.61 -5.58 4.24
N GLY A 154 6.39 -5.66 4.76
CA GLY A 154 5.86 -6.85 5.43
C GLY A 154 5.72 -8.05 4.49
N PHE A 155 5.28 -7.83 3.25
CA PHE A 155 5.26 -8.86 2.21
C PHE A 155 6.67 -9.36 1.90
N GLN A 156 7.60 -8.44 1.65
CA GLN A 156 8.99 -8.78 1.32
C GLN A 156 9.67 -9.57 2.45
N ALA A 157 9.48 -9.14 3.71
CA ALA A 157 10.00 -9.85 4.87
C ALA A 157 9.39 -11.26 5.01
N SER A 158 8.08 -11.41 4.77
CA SER A 158 7.41 -12.70 4.81
C SER A 158 7.90 -13.64 3.71
N GLN A 159 8.09 -13.14 2.49
CA GLN A 159 8.60 -13.92 1.37
C GLN A 159 10.04 -14.39 1.63
N LYS A 160 10.91 -13.48 2.08
CA LYS A 160 12.29 -13.79 2.44
C LYS A 160 12.36 -14.83 3.56
N GLY A 161 11.62 -14.63 4.65
CA GLY A 161 11.57 -15.59 5.76
C GLY A 161 11.01 -16.95 5.32
N PHE A 162 10.10 -17.00 4.36
CA PHE A 162 9.62 -18.27 3.80
C PHE A 162 10.70 -18.99 3.00
N ALA A 163 11.39 -18.28 2.12
CA ALA A 163 12.50 -18.83 1.35
C ALA A 163 13.64 -19.34 2.26
N GLU A 164 14.01 -18.56 3.28
CA GLU A 164 15.05 -18.95 4.26
C GLU A 164 14.64 -20.22 5.03
N ASN A 165 13.39 -20.32 5.48
CA ASN A 165 12.90 -21.52 6.17
C ASN A 165 12.89 -22.75 5.23
N LEU A 166 12.48 -22.57 3.97
CA LEU A 166 12.55 -23.67 2.99
C LEU A 166 13.98 -24.11 2.72
N GLN A 167 14.93 -23.17 2.62
CA GLN A 167 16.34 -23.49 2.47
C GLN A 167 16.91 -24.20 3.71
N GLU A 168 16.51 -23.79 4.91
CA GLU A 168 16.89 -24.46 6.16
C GLU A 168 16.36 -25.90 6.16
N VAL A 169 15.10 -26.10 5.81
CA VAL A 169 14.48 -27.42 5.69
C VAL A 169 15.18 -28.25 4.61
N LEU A 170 15.52 -27.65 3.47
CA LEU A 170 16.26 -28.32 2.41
C LEU A 170 17.66 -28.75 2.86
N SER A 171 18.37 -27.92 3.62
CA SER A 171 19.72 -28.23 4.13
C SER A 171 19.73 -29.45 5.07
N LYS A 172 18.59 -29.72 5.72
CA LYS A 172 18.37 -30.83 6.65
C LYS A 172 17.58 -31.98 6.01
N ALA A 173 17.36 -31.98 4.69
CA ALA A 173 16.41 -32.87 4.02
C ALA A 173 16.66 -34.38 4.22
N LYS A 174 17.89 -34.80 4.55
CA LYS A 174 18.22 -36.20 4.88
C LYS A 174 17.69 -36.65 6.24
N ASP A 175 17.57 -35.73 7.19
CA ASP A 175 17.17 -36.00 8.58
C ASP A 175 15.78 -35.45 8.93
N ILE A 176 15.13 -34.80 7.96
CA ILE A 176 13.86 -34.12 8.20
C ILE A 176 12.70 -35.08 8.28
N ARG A 177 11.87 -34.87 9.30
CA ARG A 177 10.61 -35.57 9.47
C ARG A 177 9.49 -34.72 8.87
N VAL A 178 8.44 -35.39 8.41
CA VAL A 178 7.19 -34.72 7.96
C VAL A 178 6.67 -33.70 8.98
N LYS A 179 6.86 -33.99 10.27
CA LYS A 179 6.44 -33.11 11.36
C LYS A 179 7.13 -31.74 11.29
N ASP A 180 8.39 -31.69 10.89
CA ASP A 180 9.17 -30.45 10.83
C ASP A 180 8.68 -29.56 9.69
N VAL A 181 8.40 -30.16 8.53
CA VAL A 181 7.79 -29.47 7.37
C VAL A 181 6.40 -28.95 7.73
N LYS A 182 5.57 -29.77 8.39
CA LYS A 182 4.22 -29.35 8.84
C LYS A 182 4.27 -28.19 9.83
N GLU A 183 5.18 -28.24 10.80
CA GLU A 183 5.33 -27.20 11.80
C GLU A 183 5.79 -25.88 11.16
N MET A 184 6.72 -25.93 10.21
CA MET A 184 7.12 -24.76 9.43
C MET A 184 5.92 -24.14 8.71
N LEU A 185 5.15 -24.92 7.93
CA LEU A 185 4.01 -24.38 7.17
C LEU A 185 2.91 -23.81 8.09
N ARG A 186 2.63 -24.48 9.21
CA ARG A 186 1.66 -24.00 10.20
C ARG A 186 2.03 -22.63 10.77
N ARG A 187 3.33 -22.37 11.01
CA ARG A 187 3.79 -21.05 11.47
C ARG A 187 3.50 -19.96 10.44
N PHE A 188 3.67 -20.26 9.15
CA PHE A 188 3.33 -19.33 8.07
C PHE A 188 1.84 -19.04 8.01
N GLU A 189 1.01 -20.08 8.09
CA GLU A 189 -0.45 -19.95 8.06
C GLU A 189 -0.96 -19.09 9.23
N VAL A 190 -0.51 -19.36 10.46
CA VAL A 190 -0.88 -18.57 11.65
C VAL A 190 -0.44 -17.11 11.52
N ALA A 191 0.80 -16.88 11.04
CA ALA A 191 1.31 -15.53 10.84
C ALA A 191 0.53 -14.76 9.76
N HIS A 192 0.11 -15.44 8.69
CA HIS A 192 -0.73 -14.83 7.65
C HIS A 192 -2.11 -14.44 8.19
N ILE A 193 -2.80 -15.35 8.89
CA ILE A 193 -4.12 -15.07 9.49
C ILE A 193 -4.07 -13.85 10.42
N ALA A 194 -3.05 -13.80 11.29
CA ALA A 194 -2.89 -12.69 12.22
C ALA A 194 -2.69 -11.34 11.49
N ARG A 195 -1.87 -11.33 10.42
CA ARG A 195 -1.65 -10.12 9.62
C ARG A 195 -2.89 -9.68 8.87
N LYS A 196 -3.64 -10.61 8.28
CA LYS A 196 -4.88 -10.31 7.60
C LYS A 196 -5.89 -9.65 8.54
N ALA A 197 -6.10 -10.24 9.71
CA ALA A 197 -6.98 -9.67 10.73
C ALA A 197 -6.55 -8.26 11.18
N ALA A 198 -5.24 -8.02 11.35
CA ALA A 198 -4.72 -6.69 11.67
C ALA A 198 -4.94 -5.68 10.53
N SER A 199 -4.75 -6.11 9.28
CA SER A 199 -5.00 -5.29 8.09
C SER A 199 -6.47 -4.90 7.95
N ASP A 200 -7.37 -5.87 8.08
CA ASP A 200 -8.83 -5.65 7.99
C ASP A 200 -9.31 -4.70 9.09
N LYS A 201 -8.77 -4.84 10.31
CA LYS A 201 -9.07 -3.92 11.41
C LYS A 201 -8.64 -2.48 11.07
N ARG A 202 -7.40 -2.29 10.59
CA ARG A 202 -6.91 -0.95 10.19
C ARG A 202 -7.76 -0.34 9.08
N ARG A 203 -8.15 -1.13 8.07
CA ARG A 203 -9.04 -0.68 6.99
C ARG A 203 -10.39 -0.23 7.54
N SER A 204 -10.97 -0.97 8.48
CA SER A 204 -12.20 -0.59 9.17
C SER A 204 -12.06 0.73 9.94
N ASP A 205 -10.97 0.87 10.70
CA ASP A 205 -10.70 2.07 11.50
C ASP A 205 -10.54 3.31 10.61
N VAL A 206 -9.82 3.18 9.49
CA VAL A 206 -9.67 4.25 8.48
C VAL A 206 -11.01 4.58 7.83
N ALA A 207 -11.80 3.57 7.43
CA ALA A 207 -13.11 3.78 6.83
C ALA A 207 -14.05 4.55 7.79
N GLN A 208 -14.03 4.23 9.08
CA GLN A 208 -14.80 4.96 10.09
C GLN A 208 -14.35 6.41 10.23
N MET A 209 -13.03 6.64 10.33
CA MET A 209 -12.47 7.99 10.36
C MET A 209 -12.85 8.81 9.11
N MET A 210 -12.92 8.17 7.93
CA MET A 210 -13.35 8.82 6.69
C MET A 210 -14.83 9.24 6.71
N VAL A 211 -15.70 8.46 7.35
CA VAL A 211 -17.10 8.84 7.56
C VAL A 211 -17.18 10.06 8.48
N GLU A 212 -16.46 10.05 9.61
CA GLU A 212 -16.45 11.16 10.58
C GLU A 212 -15.92 12.48 9.96
N ILE A 213 -14.88 12.41 9.13
CA ILE A 213 -14.36 13.56 8.38
C ILE A 213 -15.40 14.07 7.38
N ARG A 214 -16.09 13.17 6.66
CA ARG A 214 -17.14 13.57 5.71
C ARG A 214 -18.31 14.25 6.42
N GLU A 215 -18.74 13.74 7.57
CA GLU A 215 -19.84 14.30 8.36
C GLU A 215 -19.50 15.66 8.96
N SER A 216 -18.28 15.84 9.48
CA SER A 216 -17.81 17.12 10.02
C SER A 216 -17.66 18.22 8.95
N LEU A 217 -17.35 17.83 7.71
CA LEU A 217 -17.33 18.75 6.56
C LEU A 217 -18.74 19.09 6.05
N SER A 218 -19.71 18.19 6.23
CA SER A 218 -21.10 18.38 5.78
C SER A 218 -21.90 19.24 6.76
N THR A 219 -21.69 19.06 8.07
CA THR A 219 -22.33 19.87 9.13
C THR A 219 -21.89 21.33 9.13
N ARG A 220 -20.68 21.65 8.65
CA ARG A 220 -20.19 23.04 8.50
C ARG A 220 -20.72 23.78 7.26
N LYS A 221 -21.42 23.10 6.33
CA LYS A 221 -22.07 23.76 5.19
C LYS A 221 -23.52 24.19 5.47
N VAL A 222 -24.07 23.86 6.64
CA VAL A 222 -25.47 24.09 7.02
C VAL A 222 -25.59 25.14 8.16
N SER A 223 -24.48 25.73 8.60
CA SER A 223 -24.43 26.93 9.47
C SER A 223 -23.77 28.08 8.74
#